data_AF-A0A951LEQ6-F1
#
_entry.id   AF-A0A951LEQ6-F1
#
_cell.length_a   1.000
_cell.length_b   1.000
_cell.length_c   1.000
_cell.angle_alpha   90.00
_cell.angle_beta   90.00
_cell.angle_gamma   90.00
#
_symmetry.space_group_name_H-M   'P 1'
#
loop_
_entity.id
_entity.type
_entity.pdbx_description
1 polymer ?
#
loop_
_entity_poly.entity_id
_entity_poly.type
_entity_poly.pdbx_seq_one_letter_code
_entity_poly.pdbx_strand_id
1 'polypeptide(L)'
;MIRVAPSLRAAALFCGAVACLASAARAQAPMPMPPQAAEISACLCLQQAVSASSAEVGAKTQAYDDVRRELAGLDAELARQKNRVDVRDPASVAGYKQLLERRDAALSRSTGPVESELRAATERYNARVGQHNSQCANRAFDSVLMAQIQATLSCPSPY
;
A
#
# COMPACT_ATOMS: atom_id res chain seq x y z
N MET A 1 2.02 37.90 13.35
CA MET A 1 2.55 37.32 14.60
C MET A 1 3.58 36.26 14.24
N ILE A 2 4.87 36.63 14.24
CA ILE A 2 5.99 35.72 13.94
C ILE A 2 6.98 35.91 15.10
N ARG A 3 7.26 34.83 15.83
CA ARG A 3 8.13 34.84 17.02
C ARG A 3 9.60 34.90 16.61
N VAL A 4 10.34 35.71 17.36
CA VAL A 4 11.79 35.92 17.36
C VAL A 4 12.49 34.79 18.12
N ALA A 5 13.62 34.28 17.61
CA ALA A 5 14.95 34.26 18.28
C ALA A 5 15.89 33.18 17.69
N PRO A 6 17.07 33.57 17.18
CA PRO A 6 18.23 32.71 17.01
C PRO A 6 19.25 32.97 18.14
N SER A 7 19.57 31.95 18.92
CA SER A 7 20.66 32.03 19.90
C SER A 7 21.30 30.67 20.06
N LEU A 8 22.59 30.55 19.74
CA LEU A 8 23.57 29.77 20.50
C LEU A 8 24.95 29.86 19.83
N ARG A 9 25.73 30.86 20.26
CA ARG A 9 27.19 30.83 20.21
C ARG A 9 27.68 30.85 21.65
N ALA A 10 28.24 29.73 22.09
CA ALA A 10 29.10 29.69 23.25
C ALA A 10 30.22 28.69 22.95
N ALA A 11 31.39 29.25 22.65
CA ALA A 11 32.64 28.52 22.66
C ALA A 11 33.05 28.30 24.12
N ALA A 12 33.38 27.07 24.48
CA ALA A 12 34.12 26.77 25.69
C ALA A 12 35.14 25.68 25.36
N LEU A 13 36.38 26.13 25.11
CA LEU A 13 37.57 25.31 25.23
C LEU A 13 37.68 24.83 26.68
N PHE A 14 37.78 23.52 26.90
CA PHE A 14 38.37 22.96 28.11
C PHE A 14 39.36 21.87 27.71
N CYS A 15 40.64 22.19 27.85
CA CYS A 15 41.76 21.27 27.79
C CYS A 15 41.85 20.60 29.17
N GLY A 16 41.79 19.27 29.24
CA GLY A 16 41.83 18.58 30.53
C GLY A 16 41.93 17.06 30.43
N ALA A 17 43.17 16.57 30.47
CA ALA A 17 43.62 15.29 31.01
C ALA A 17 42.97 13.96 30.52
N VAL A 18 43.78 13.26 29.72
CA VAL A 18 43.93 11.81 29.59
C VAL A 18 43.44 11.01 30.82
N ALA A 19 42.45 10.14 30.60
CA ALA A 19 42.31 8.88 31.31
C ALA A 19 41.64 7.86 30.39
N CYS A 20 42.44 6.90 29.92
CA CYS A 20 42.04 5.73 29.18
C CYS A 20 40.98 4.92 29.96
N LEU A 21 39.72 5.03 29.57
CA LEU A 21 38.74 3.97 29.78
C LEU A 21 38.28 3.52 28.40
N ALA A 22 39.16 2.79 27.73
CA ALA A 22 38.78 1.88 26.67
C ALA A 22 37.87 0.83 27.31
N SER A 23 36.58 1.14 27.42
CA SER A 23 35.54 0.12 27.51
C SER A 23 35.72 -0.71 26.26
N ALA A 24 36.37 -1.87 26.40
CA ALA A 24 36.31 -2.93 25.43
C ALA A 24 34.82 -3.27 25.29
N ALA A 25 34.15 -2.61 24.34
CA ALA A 25 32.92 -3.10 23.78
C ALA A 25 33.31 -4.47 23.22
N ARG A 26 33.11 -5.50 24.04
CA ARG A 26 33.11 -6.88 23.57
C ARG A 26 31.99 -6.89 22.55
N ALA A 27 32.38 -6.80 21.29
CA ALA A 27 31.54 -7.18 20.17
C ALA A 27 31.08 -8.60 20.53
N GLN A 28 29.88 -8.68 21.09
CA GLN A 28 29.20 -9.94 21.30
C GLN A 28 29.03 -10.48 19.89
N ALA A 29 29.88 -11.43 19.51
CA ALA A 29 29.74 -12.14 18.25
C ALA A 29 28.28 -12.63 18.22
N PRO A 30 27.48 -12.24 17.22
CA PRO A 30 26.09 -12.65 17.17
C PRO A 30 26.07 -14.17 17.26
N MET A 31 25.34 -14.70 18.24
CA MET A 31 25.17 -16.15 18.36
C MET A 31 24.69 -16.68 17.00
N PRO A 32 25.25 -17.78 16.51
CA PRO A 32 24.82 -18.35 15.24
C PRO A 32 23.32 -18.61 15.33
N MET A 33 22.55 -17.86 14.54
CA MET A 33 21.11 -18.07 14.45
C MET A 33 20.87 -19.53 14.06
N PRO A 34 19.88 -20.20 14.67
CA PRO A 34 19.52 -21.53 14.22
C PRO A 34 19.19 -21.47 12.72
N PRO A 35 19.59 -22.46 11.91
CA PRO A 35 19.44 -22.41 10.46
C PRO A 35 17.99 -22.18 10.01
N GLN A 36 17.01 -22.63 10.81
CA GLN A 36 15.58 -22.39 10.58
C GLN A 36 15.16 -20.91 10.75
N ALA A 37 15.91 -20.09 11.49
CA ALA A 37 15.52 -18.70 11.76
C ALA A 37 15.51 -17.82 10.51
N ALA A 38 16.42 -18.07 9.58
CA ALA A 38 16.44 -17.37 8.29
C ALA A 38 15.22 -17.74 7.44
N GLU A 39 14.87 -19.02 7.38
CA GLU A 39 13.70 -19.52 6.64
C GLU A 39 12.39 -18.99 7.23
N ILE A 40 12.26 -19.02 8.56
CA ILE A 40 11.10 -18.48 9.26
C ILE A 40 10.94 -16.98 8.97
N SER A 41 12.02 -16.20 9.09
CA SER A 41 12.01 -14.77 8.78
C SER A 41 11.53 -14.51 7.34
N ALA A 42 12.07 -15.26 6.38
CA ALA A 42 11.68 -15.13 4.97
C ALA A 42 10.18 -15.43 4.77
N CYS A 43 9.67 -16.49 5.39
CA CYS A 43 8.26 -16.85 5.28
C CYS A 43 7.33 -15.83 5.93
N LEU A 44 7.68 -15.31 7.12
CA LEU A 44 6.91 -14.25 7.76
C LEU A 44 6.89 -12.98 6.92
N CYS A 45 8.01 -12.63 6.27
CA CYS A 45 8.06 -11.48 5.37
C CYS A 45 7.23 -11.68 4.10
N LEU A 46 7.22 -12.88 3.52
CA LEU A 46 6.32 -13.20 2.41
C LEU A 46 4.85 -13.14 2.81
N GLN A 47 4.51 -13.59 4.01
CA GLN A 47 3.15 -13.48 4.54
C GLN A 47 2.74 -12.00 4.70
N GLN A 48 3.64 -11.15 5.20
CA GLN A 48 3.41 -9.71 5.27
C GLN A 48 3.21 -9.10 3.88
N ALA A 49 4.01 -9.49 2.89
CA ALA A 49 3.86 -9.03 1.50
C ALA A 49 2.51 -9.45 0.89
N VAL A 50 2.07 -10.69 1.11
CA VAL A 50 0.75 -11.18 0.67
C VAL A 50 -0.37 -10.34 1.30
N SER A 51 -0.28 -10.04 2.59
CA SER A 51 -1.27 -9.20 3.29
C SER A 51 -1.33 -7.79 2.69
N ALA A 52 -0.19 -7.17 2.43
CA ALA A 52 -0.11 -5.86 1.80
C ALA A 52 -0.72 -5.85 0.38
N SER A 53 -0.39 -6.86 -0.45
CA SER A 53 -0.99 -7.00 -1.79
C SER A 53 -2.49 -7.28 -1.73
N SER A 54 -2.97 -8.02 -0.73
CA SER A 54 -4.41 -8.24 -0.52
C SER A 54 -5.15 -6.92 -0.23
N ALA A 55 -4.56 -6.05 0.61
CA ALA A 55 -5.12 -4.74 0.90
C ALA A 55 -5.15 -3.84 -0.35
N GLU A 56 -4.10 -3.92 -1.19
CA GLU A 56 -4.05 -3.22 -2.47
C GLU A 56 -5.17 -3.68 -3.42
N VAL A 57 -5.36 -4.99 -3.58
CA VAL A 57 -6.46 -5.55 -4.39
C VAL A 57 -7.82 -5.09 -3.86
N GLY A 58 -8.01 -5.08 -2.54
CA GLY A 58 -9.23 -4.56 -1.91
C GLY A 58 -9.50 -3.10 -2.27
N ALA A 59 -8.48 -2.24 -2.18
CA ALA A 59 -8.60 -0.83 -2.54
C ALA A 59 -8.92 -0.62 -4.04
N LYS A 60 -8.29 -1.39 -4.93
CA LYS A 60 -8.56 -1.32 -6.38
C LYS A 60 -9.93 -1.88 -6.75
N THR A 61 -10.39 -2.91 -6.05
CA THR A 61 -11.75 -3.45 -6.21
C THR A 61 -12.78 -2.40 -5.83
N GLN A 62 -12.60 -1.73 -4.69
CA GLN A 62 -13.48 -0.65 -4.26
C GLN A 62 -13.53 0.49 -5.29
N ALA A 63 -12.39 0.92 -5.81
CA ALA A 63 -12.34 1.96 -6.83
C ALA A 63 -13.08 1.55 -8.12
N TYR A 64 -12.95 0.29 -8.54
CA TYR A 64 -13.69 -0.25 -9.68
C TYR A 64 -15.20 -0.25 -9.43
N ASP A 65 -15.64 -0.73 -8.26
CA ASP A 65 -17.06 -0.76 -7.88
C ASP A 65 -17.67 0.63 -7.73
N ASP A 66 -16.89 1.61 -7.26
CA ASP A 66 -17.30 3.02 -7.19
C ASP A 66 -17.64 3.56 -8.58
N VAL A 67 -16.76 3.34 -9.58
CA VAL A 67 -17.01 3.79 -10.97
C VAL A 67 -18.20 3.05 -11.59
N ARG A 68 -18.38 1.76 -11.30
CA ARG A 68 -19.56 1.02 -11.79
C ARG A 68 -20.87 1.55 -11.20
N ARG A 69 -20.88 1.92 -9.93
CA ARG A 69 -22.04 2.56 -9.29
C ARG A 69 -22.32 3.95 -9.87
N GLU A 70 -21.28 4.74 -10.13
CA GLU A 70 -21.41 6.02 -10.83
C GLU A 70 -22.07 5.84 -12.20
N LEU A 71 -21.58 4.88 -13.00
CA LEU A 71 -22.11 4.59 -14.32
C LEU A 71 -23.59 4.18 -14.26
N ALA A 72 -23.95 3.27 -13.36
CA ALA A 72 -25.35 2.87 -13.17
C ALA A 72 -26.25 4.04 -12.75
N GLY A 73 -25.75 4.95 -11.91
CA GLY A 73 -26.45 6.16 -11.51
C GLY A 73 -26.69 7.11 -12.69
N LEU A 74 -25.68 7.30 -13.54
CA LEU A 74 -25.77 8.11 -14.76
C LEU A 74 -26.73 7.51 -15.77
N ASP A 75 -26.71 6.20 -15.97
CA ASP A 75 -27.66 5.51 -16.86
C ASP A 75 -29.10 5.67 -16.38
N ALA A 76 -29.35 5.54 -15.08
CA ALA A 76 -30.66 5.77 -14.49
C ALA A 76 -31.13 7.22 -14.66
N GLU A 77 -30.22 8.21 -14.51
CA GLU A 77 -30.54 9.62 -14.73
C GLU A 77 -30.83 9.92 -16.21
N LEU A 78 -30.01 9.41 -17.13
CA LEU A 78 -30.23 9.54 -18.57
C LEU A 78 -31.57 8.94 -18.99
N ALA A 79 -31.97 7.80 -18.43
CA ALA A 79 -33.27 7.18 -18.69
C ALA A 79 -34.44 8.06 -18.21
N ARG A 80 -34.32 8.67 -17.02
CA ARG A 80 -35.33 9.61 -16.49
C ARG A 80 -35.44 10.89 -17.33
N GLN A 81 -34.30 11.42 -17.78
CA GLN A 81 -34.25 12.69 -18.49
C GLN A 81 -34.62 12.55 -19.97
N LYS A 82 -34.41 11.38 -20.58
CA LYS A 82 -34.63 11.16 -22.03
C LYS A 82 -35.98 11.67 -22.53
N ASN A 83 -37.06 11.45 -21.76
CA ASN A 83 -38.42 11.86 -22.14
C ASN A 83 -38.78 13.29 -21.69
N ARG A 84 -37.86 13.98 -21.00
CA ARG A 84 -38.05 15.33 -20.45
C ARG A 84 -37.22 16.39 -21.16
N VAL A 85 -36.29 15.98 -22.04
CA VAL A 85 -35.48 16.91 -22.83
C VAL A 85 -36.38 17.65 -23.82
N ASP A 86 -36.41 18.97 -23.70
CA ASP A 86 -37.02 19.84 -24.71
C ASP A 86 -35.96 20.18 -25.77
N VAL A 87 -36.11 19.60 -26.95
CA VAL A 87 -35.18 19.82 -28.08
C VAL A 87 -35.22 21.26 -28.62
N ARG A 88 -36.24 22.03 -28.26
CA ARG A 88 -36.37 23.44 -28.64
C ARG A 88 -35.70 24.38 -27.64
N ASP A 89 -35.37 23.88 -26.45
CA ASP A 89 -34.62 24.60 -25.42
C ASP A 89 -33.12 24.21 -25.48
N PRO A 90 -32.23 25.11 -25.93
CA PRO A 90 -30.80 24.85 -25.96
C PRO A 90 -30.20 24.48 -24.61
N ALA A 91 -30.74 25.01 -23.50
CA ALA A 91 -30.25 24.71 -22.15
C ALA A 91 -30.58 23.26 -21.75
N SER A 92 -31.80 22.80 -22.05
CA SER A 92 -32.22 21.40 -21.84
C SER A 92 -31.33 20.43 -22.61
N VAL A 93 -31.05 20.72 -23.89
CA VAL A 93 -30.16 19.90 -24.73
C VAL A 93 -28.73 19.89 -24.18
N ALA A 94 -28.20 21.05 -23.77
CA ALA A 94 -26.85 21.13 -23.21
C ALA A 94 -26.70 20.31 -21.92
N GLY A 95 -27.69 20.38 -21.01
CA GLY A 95 -27.69 19.58 -19.78
C GLY A 95 -27.70 18.07 -20.05
N TYR A 96 -28.50 17.62 -21.02
CA TYR A 96 -28.53 16.21 -21.40
C TYR A 96 -27.21 15.73 -22.04
N LYS A 97 -26.58 16.57 -22.88
CA LYS A 97 -25.25 16.29 -23.44
C LYS A 97 -24.20 16.14 -22.35
N GLN A 98 -24.21 17.01 -21.34
CA GLN A 98 -23.29 16.89 -20.21
C GLN A 98 -23.47 15.58 -19.44
N LEU A 99 -24.70 15.07 -19.29
CA LEU A 99 -24.93 13.74 -18.69
C LEU A 99 -24.34 12.61 -19.54
N LEU A 100 -24.48 12.68 -20.87
CA LEU A 100 -23.89 11.71 -21.79
C LEU A 100 -22.35 11.72 -21.70
N GLU A 101 -21.73 12.90 -21.72
CA GLU A 101 -20.27 13.04 -21.59
C GLU A 101 -19.75 12.47 -20.27
N ARG A 102 -20.47 12.70 -19.17
CA ARG A 102 -20.14 12.11 -17.87
C ARG A 102 -20.24 10.59 -17.88
N ARG A 103 -21.29 10.04 -18.49
CA ARG A 103 -21.47 8.59 -18.65
C ARG A 103 -20.31 8.01 -19.46
N ASP A 104 -19.97 8.62 -20.58
CA ASP A 104 -18.90 8.14 -21.46
C ASP A 104 -17.53 8.21 -20.77
N ALA A 105 -17.29 9.25 -19.97
CA ALA A 105 -16.09 9.34 -19.14
C ALA A 105 -16.05 8.26 -18.05
N ALA A 106 -17.17 7.98 -17.38
CA ALA A 106 -17.26 6.91 -16.37
C ALA A 106 -17.07 5.53 -17.02
N LEU A 107 -17.68 5.29 -18.18
CA LEU A 107 -17.52 4.06 -18.95
C LEU A 107 -16.05 3.84 -19.33
N SER A 108 -15.40 4.88 -19.88
CA SER A 108 -13.97 4.83 -20.26
C SER A 108 -13.06 4.54 -19.07
N ARG A 109 -13.34 5.12 -17.89
CA ARG A 109 -12.62 4.76 -16.65
C ARG A 109 -12.84 3.30 -16.25
N SER A 110 -14.10 2.85 -16.34
CA SER A 110 -14.50 1.50 -15.92
C SER A 110 -13.87 0.40 -16.77
N THR A 111 -13.71 0.61 -18.08
CA THR A 111 -13.11 -0.39 -18.99
C THR A 111 -11.65 -0.11 -19.32
N GLY A 112 -11.06 0.88 -18.65
CA GLY A 112 -9.74 1.41 -18.98
C GLY A 112 -8.83 1.41 -17.76
N PRO A 113 -8.37 2.58 -17.29
CA PRO A 113 -7.38 2.67 -16.21
C PRO A 113 -7.76 1.88 -14.96
N VAL A 114 -9.02 1.98 -14.49
CA VAL A 114 -9.41 1.38 -13.20
C VAL A 114 -9.45 -0.15 -13.27
N GLU A 115 -9.99 -0.71 -14.35
CA GLU A 115 -9.95 -2.15 -14.60
C GLU A 115 -8.51 -2.64 -14.75
N SER A 116 -7.67 -1.92 -15.51
CA SER A 116 -6.28 -2.30 -15.72
C SER A 116 -5.46 -2.30 -14.43
N GLU A 117 -5.71 -1.33 -13.53
CA GLU A 117 -5.06 -1.24 -12.23
C GLU A 117 -5.49 -2.37 -11.30
N LEU A 118 -6.78 -2.70 -11.29
CA LEU A 118 -7.30 -3.85 -10.53
C LEU A 118 -6.66 -5.15 -11.03
N ARG A 119 -6.65 -5.38 -12.34
CA ARG A 119 -6.01 -6.56 -12.94
C ARG A 119 -4.54 -6.65 -12.55
N ALA A 120 -3.79 -5.56 -12.68
CA ALA A 120 -2.37 -5.53 -12.33
C ALA A 120 -2.13 -5.80 -10.82
N ALA A 121 -3.00 -5.28 -9.94
CA ALA A 121 -2.92 -5.57 -8.50
C ALA A 121 -3.21 -7.04 -8.20
N THR A 122 -4.22 -7.63 -8.87
CA THR A 122 -4.53 -9.07 -8.74
C THR A 122 -3.39 -9.95 -9.22
N GLU A 123 -2.74 -9.60 -10.33
CA GLU A 123 -1.55 -10.32 -10.83
C GLU A 123 -0.40 -10.28 -9.82
N ARG A 124 -0.09 -9.11 -9.25
CA ARG A 124 0.92 -8.98 -8.18
C ARG A 124 0.56 -9.81 -6.96
N TYR A 125 -0.68 -9.75 -6.50
CA TYR A 125 -1.17 -10.56 -5.38
C TYR A 125 -0.99 -12.05 -5.64
N ASN A 126 -1.42 -12.53 -6.81
CA ASN A 126 -1.30 -13.94 -7.19
C ASN A 126 0.17 -14.40 -7.24
N ALA A 127 1.07 -13.55 -7.75
CA ALA A 127 2.50 -13.82 -7.74
C ALA A 127 3.06 -13.96 -6.31
N ARG A 128 2.65 -13.08 -5.38
CA ARG A 128 3.05 -13.16 -3.96
C ARG A 128 2.50 -14.38 -3.26
N VAL A 129 1.24 -14.73 -3.50
CA VAL A 129 0.62 -15.96 -2.99
C VAL A 129 1.35 -17.18 -3.53
N GLY A 130 1.67 -17.21 -4.83
CA GLY A 130 2.45 -18.30 -5.42
C GLY A 130 3.84 -18.45 -4.81
N GLN A 131 4.53 -17.33 -4.57
CA GLN A 131 5.83 -17.33 -3.90
C GLN A 131 5.73 -17.83 -2.45
N HIS A 132 4.78 -17.32 -1.68
CA HIS A 132 4.52 -17.79 -0.31
C HIS A 132 4.18 -19.29 -0.29
N ASN A 133 3.30 -19.75 -1.18
CA ASN A 133 2.86 -21.14 -1.19
C ASN A 133 3.99 -22.10 -1.58
N SER A 134 4.82 -21.74 -2.56
CA SER A 134 5.96 -22.55 -2.98
C SER A 134 7.06 -22.66 -1.92
N GLN A 135 7.24 -21.62 -1.10
CA GLN A 135 8.33 -21.57 -0.12
C GLN A 135 7.90 -22.01 1.29
N CYS A 136 6.65 -21.74 1.69
CA CYS A 136 6.23 -21.76 3.09
C CYS A 136 5.04 -22.68 3.40
N ALA A 137 4.08 -22.89 2.47
CA ALA A 137 2.78 -23.50 2.81
C ALA A 137 2.83 -24.97 3.30
N ASN A 138 3.91 -25.71 3.04
CA ASN A 138 4.07 -27.10 3.47
C ASN A 138 5.21 -27.30 4.48
N ARG A 139 5.74 -26.21 5.05
CA ARG A 139 6.83 -26.29 6.04
C ARG A 139 6.27 -26.27 7.45
N ALA A 140 6.64 -27.25 8.26
CA ALA A 140 6.44 -27.21 9.70
C ALA A 140 7.61 -26.43 10.32
N PHE A 141 7.28 -25.32 10.97
CA PHE A 141 8.23 -24.53 11.74
C PHE A 141 7.95 -24.66 13.23
N ASP A 142 8.98 -24.57 14.05
CA ASP A 142 8.81 -24.51 15.50
C ASP A 142 8.07 -23.22 15.90
N SER A 143 6.90 -23.37 16.53
CA SER A 143 6.03 -22.23 16.86
C SER A 143 6.64 -21.28 17.89
N VAL A 144 7.48 -21.78 18.80
CA VAL A 144 8.16 -20.96 19.82
C VAL A 144 9.24 -20.12 19.16
N LEU A 145 10.04 -20.72 18.27
CA LEU A 145 11.04 -20.01 17.48
C LEU A 145 10.38 -18.99 16.53
N MET A 146 9.26 -19.33 15.90
CA MET A 146 8.48 -18.39 15.09
C MET A 146 8.05 -17.16 15.89
N ALA A 147 7.49 -17.36 17.09
CA ALA A 147 7.06 -16.26 17.94
C ALA A 147 8.22 -15.35 18.38
N GLN A 148 9.39 -15.95 18.70
CA GLN A 148 10.60 -15.19 19.04
C GLN A 148 11.10 -14.34 17.88
N ILE A 149 11.13 -14.91 16.68
CA ILE A 149 11.56 -14.20 15.47
C ILE A 149 10.58 -13.08 15.14
N GLN A 150 9.26 -13.36 15.18
CA GLN A 150 8.23 -12.38 14.88
C GLN A 150 8.31 -11.13 15.78
N ALA A 151 8.69 -11.29 17.05
CA ALA A 151 8.84 -10.18 17.98
C ALA A 151 9.97 -9.19 17.61
N THR A 152 10.94 -9.62 16.80
CA THR A 152 12.10 -8.81 16.39
C THR A 152 12.23 -8.67 14.88
N LEU A 153 11.24 -9.16 14.14
CA LEU A 153 11.28 -9.24 12.69
C LEU A 153 11.23 -7.84 12.07
N SER A 154 12.14 -7.61 11.13
CA SER A 154 12.09 -6.46 10.23
C SER A 154 12.25 -6.95 8.80
N CYS A 155 11.24 -6.67 7.98
CA CYS A 155 11.22 -7.10 6.59
C CYS A 155 11.69 -5.95 5.68
N PRO A 156 12.81 -6.07 4.95
CA PRO A 156 13.19 -5.08 3.93
C PRO A 156 12.11 -4.88 2.86
N SER A 157 12.05 -3.66 2.33
CA SER A 157 11.20 -3.31 1.18
C SER A 157 11.98 -3.48 -0.13
N PRO A 158 11.36 -3.94 -1.24
CA PRO A 158 10.08 -4.64 -1.35
C PRO A 158 10.34 -6.15 -1.43
N TYR A 159 9.88 -6.94 -0.45
CA TYR A 159 9.81 -8.40 -0.65
C TYR A 159 8.85 -8.76 -1.76
#